data_AF-A0A4R9I6N3-F1
#
_entry.id   AF-A0A4R9I6N3-F1
#
_cell.length_a   1.000
_cell.length_b   1.000
_cell.length_c   1.000
_cell.angle_alpha   90.00
_cell.angle_beta   90.00
_cell.angle_gamma   90.00
#
_symmetry.space_group_name_H-M   'P 1'
#
loop_
_entity.id
_entity.type
_entity.pdbx_description
1 polymer ?
#
loop_
_entity_poly.entity_id
_entity_poly.type
_entity_poly.pdbx_seq_one_letter_code
_entity_poly.pdbx_strand_id
1 'polypeptide(L)'
;MNIFNRILFSLVFISIFNTIFCGWFSREEGEKDSKLTFFDTPKKETLPYFRGRDLESFWLDNNQKPTNARKVDPFTFKNQLNQNISESDFKDKVTIVSFFFAKCHGLCPNIIRNLKFVQSEISKSKNIQIVSYSVTPDLDTPPELKKFAEEKGIHSNYWNLVTGDREEIFKIARNTFQADTNTTNKDATKDFVHSEQIFLIDKDLYFRGIYNGNRSESIKTMLADIKILNREYVVAK
;
A
#
# COMPACT_ATOMS: atom_id res chain seq x y z
N MET A 1 11.83 -54.06 -63.83
CA MET A 1 10.93 -53.10 -64.51
C MET A 1 10.74 -51.88 -63.61
N ASN A 2 11.55 -50.85 -63.88
CA ASN A 2 11.45 -49.42 -63.55
C ASN A 2 11.01 -48.96 -62.15
N ILE A 3 12.00 -48.84 -61.25
CA ILE A 3 11.94 -47.99 -60.03
C ILE A 3 12.23 -46.50 -60.36
N PHE A 4 12.59 -46.19 -61.61
CA PHE A 4 12.92 -44.84 -62.09
C PHE A 4 11.75 -43.86 -62.25
N ASN A 5 10.51 -44.25 -61.97
CA ASN A 5 9.31 -43.42 -62.24
C ASN A 5 8.48 -43.01 -61.00
N ARG A 6 9.03 -43.08 -59.78
CA ARG A 6 8.36 -42.55 -58.57
C ARG A 6 9.04 -41.34 -57.92
N ILE A 7 10.16 -40.86 -58.48
CA ILE A 7 10.92 -39.71 -57.93
C ILE A 7 10.64 -38.41 -58.71
N LEU A 8 9.89 -38.46 -59.82
CA LEU A 8 9.61 -37.29 -60.66
C LEU A 8 8.29 -36.56 -60.34
N PHE A 9 7.62 -36.87 -59.22
CA PHE A 9 6.37 -36.21 -58.82
C PHE A 9 6.43 -35.45 -57.48
N SER A 10 7.61 -35.31 -56.89
CA SER A 10 7.81 -34.57 -55.62
C SER A 10 8.61 -33.27 -55.74
N LEU A 11 8.91 -32.79 -56.95
CA LEU A 11 9.81 -31.63 -57.13
C LEU A 11 9.21 -30.43 -57.90
N VAL A 12 7.89 -30.36 -58.08
CA VAL A 12 7.24 -29.23 -58.82
C VAL A 12 6.23 -28.43 -57.98
N PHE A 13 6.03 -28.74 -56.70
CA PHE A 13 5.14 -27.98 -55.81
C PHE A 13 5.85 -27.19 -54.69
N ILE A 14 7.15 -26.93 -54.84
CA ILE A 14 7.93 -26.06 -53.94
C ILE A 14 8.57 -24.96 -54.80
N SER A 15 7.76 -24.05 -55.34
CA SER A 15 8.31 -22.82 -55.95
C SER A 15 7.34 -21.65 -56.13
N ILE A 16 6.03 -21.78 -55.85
CA ILE A 16 5.06 -20.70 -56.17
C ILE A 16 4.18 -20.27 -54.98
N PHE A 17 4.50 -20.69 -53.75
CA PHE A 17 3.63 -20.38 -52.59
C PHE A 17 4.40 -19.89 -51.35
N ASN A 18 5.32 -18.94 -51.51
CA ASN A 18 5.86 -18.21 -50.35
C ASN A 18 6.40 -16.80 -50.68
N THR A 19 5.76 -16.10 -51.62
CA THR A 19 6.03 -14.68 -51.91
C THR A 19 4.82 -13.78 -51.71
N ILE A 20 3.75 -14.28 -51.07
CA ILE A 20 2.54 -13.50 -50.75
C ILE A 20 2.22 -13.66 -49.26
N PHE A 21 3.13 -13.26 -48.37
CA PHE A 21 2.79 -12.94 -46.98
C PHE A 21 3.87 -12.07 -46.33
N CYS A 22 4.32 -11.03 -47.04
CA CYS A 22 5.17 -10.00 -46.44
C CYS A 22 4.60 -8.65 -46.88
N GLY A 23 3.46 -8.27 -46.29
CA GLY A 23 2.81 -7.02 -46.67
C GLY A 23 1.39 -6.83 -46.18
N TRP A 24 1.03 -7.30 -44.97
CA TRP A 24 -0.23 -6.83 -44.35
C TRP A 24 -0.34 -7.13 -42.85
N PHE A 25 0.52 -6.51 -42.05
CA PHE A 25 0.13 -6.09 -40.69
C PHE A 25 1.10 -5.00 -40.21
N SER A 26 1.06 -3.84 -40.86
CA SER A 26 1.56 -2.63 -40.21
C SER A 26 0.58 -2.32 -39.09
N ARG A 27 0.93 -2.75 -37.89
CA ARG A 27 0.24 -2.35 -36.66
C ARG A 27 0.39 -0.84 -36.56
N GLU A 28 -0.69 -0.10 -36.80
CA GLU A 28 -0.74 1.32 -36.51
C GLU A 28 -0.36 1.48 -35.03
N GLU A 29 0.80 2.09 -34.77
CA GLU A 29 1.13 2.57 -33.43
C GLU A 29 0.14 3.68 -33.13
N GLY A 30 -0.96 3.31 -32.47
CA GLY A 30 -1.93 4.27 -31.97
C GLY A 30 -1.20 5.35 -31.18
N GLU A 31 -1.43 6.61 -31.58
CA GLU A 31 -0.87 7.78 -30.94
C GLU A 31 -1.20 7.72 -29.44
N LYS A 32 -0.18 7.47 -28.60
CA LYS A 32 -0.34 7.48 -27.15
C LYS A 32 -0.67 8.92 -26.75
N ASP A 33 -1.92 9.16 -26.40
CA ASP A 33 -2.33 10.41 -25.76
C ASP A 33 -1.52 10.55 -24.45
N SER A 34 -0.54 11.45 -24.48
CA SER A 34 0.38 11.71 -23.37
C SER A 34 -0.33 12.25 -22.13
N LYS A 35 -1.61 12.65 -22.24
CA LYS A 35 -2.46 13.04 -21.12
C LYS A 35 -3.04 11.84 -20.35
N LEU A 36 -3.09 10.64 -20.95
CA LEU A 36 -3.67 9.45 -20.32
C LEU A 36 -2.65 8.59 -19.56
N THR A 37 -1.35 8.87 -19.69
CA THR A 37 -0.28 8.13 -18.99
C THR A 37 0.61 9.07 -18.18
N PHE A 38 0.02 10.03 -17.47
CA PHE A 38 0.76 10.97 -16.63
C PHE A 38 0.98 10.40 -15.22
N PHE A 39 1.73 9.30 -15.12
CA PHE A 39 2.31 8.93 -13.83
C PHE A 39 3.61 9.70 -13.67
N ASP A 40 3.69 10.49 -12.60
CA ASP A 40 4.85 11.32 -12.32
C ASP A 40 6.07 10.42 -12.03
N THR A 41 7.27 10.88 -12.43
CA THR A 41 8.46 10.03 -12.38
C THR A 41 9.07 10.05 -10.97
N PRO A 42 9.42 8.90 -10.37
CA PRO A 42 10.00 8.87 -9.02
C PRO A 42 11.27 9.73 -8.91
N LYS A 43 11.26 10.69 -7.98
CA LYS A 43 12.44 11.48 -7.63
C LYS A 43 13.25 10.76 -6.54
N LYS A 44 14.55 10.55 -6.79
CA LYS A 44 15.43 9.72 -5.95
C LYS A 44 15.57 10.19 -4.49
N GLU A 45 15.43 11.49 -4.24
CA GLU A 45 15.75 12.10 -2.94
C GLU A 45 14.50 12.54 -2.15
N THR A 46 13.29 12.35 -2.69
CA THR A 46 12.04 12.78 -2.04
C THR A 46 10.93 11.78 -2.21
N LEU A 47 10.12 11.57 -1.18
CA LEU A 47 8.93 10.72 -1.28
C LEU A 47 7.77 11.43 -1.98
N PRO A 48 6.90 10.70 -2.71
CA PRO A 48 5.70 11.29 -3.29
C PRO A 48 4.74 11.78 -2.22
N TYR A 49 3.81 12.62 -2.64
CA TYR A 49 2.52 12.83 -2.00
C TYR A 49 1.46 12.02 -2.76
N PHE A 50 0.33 11.76 -2.11
CA PHE A 50 -0.80 11.06 -2.72
C PHE A 50 -2.00 11.97 -2.81
N ARG A 51 -2.87 11.79 -3.79
CA ARG A 51 -4.13 12.54 -3.94
C ARG A 51 -5.26 11.63 -4.44
N GLY A 52 -6.47 12.17 -4.44
CA GLY A 52 -7.63 11.47 -4.99
C GLY A 52 -8.07 10.26 -4.17
N ARG A 53 -8.98 9.47 -4.76
CA ARG A 53 -9.49 8.20 -4.19
C ARG A 53 -8.67 7.01 -4.65
N ASP A 54 -8.02 7.13 -5.79
CA ASP A 54 -7.10 6.14 -6.37
C ASP A 54 -5.71 6.16 -5.71
N LEU A 55 -5.46 7.13 -4.81
CA LEU A 55 -4.15 7.35 -4.20
C LEU A 55 -3.09 7.48 -5.30
N GLU A 56 -3.35 8.39 -6.24
CA GLU A 56 -2.39 8.76 -7.28
C GLU A 56 -1.18 9.44 -6.65
N SER A 57 0.02 8.96 -6.96
CA SER A 57 1.28 9.55 -6.48
C SER A 57 1.73 10.73 -7.35
N PHE A 58 2.19 11.80 -6.73
CA PHE A 58 2.80 12.95 -7.40
C PHE A 58 3.95 13.53 -6.56
N TRP A 59 4.92 14.18 -7.19
CA TRP A 59 6.04 14.81 -6.49
C TRP A 59 5.93 16.33 -6.55
N LEU A 60 6.40 17.00 -5.50
CA LEU A 60 6.50 18.45 -5.50
C LEU A 60 7.79 18.90 -6.16
N ASP A 61 7.75 20.07 -6.78
CA ASP A 61 8.95 20.84 -7.09
C ASP A 61 9.34 21.73 -5.90
N ASN A 62 10.60 22.19 -5.89
CA ASN A 62 11.16 22.93 -4.75
C ASN A 62 10.26 24.09 -4.31
N ASN A 63 10.03 24.18 -2.99
CA ASN A 63 9.23 25.21 -2.30
C ASN A 63 7.72 25.22 -2.58
N GLN A 64 7.17 24.24 -3.28
CA GLN A 64 5.72 24.12 -3.42
C GLN A 64 5.07 23.51 -2.18
N LYS A 65 3.84 23.94 -1.89
CA LYS A 65 3.00 23.28 -0.89
C LYS A 65 2.24 22.12 -1.55
N PRO A 66 2.01 21.00 -0.83
CA PRO A 66 1.24 19.85 -1.32
C PRO A 66 -0.26 20.16 -1.45
N THR A 67 -0.62 20.92 -2.48
CA THR A 67 -2.00 21.30 -2.77
C THR A 67 -2.77 20.07 -3.24
N ASN A 68 -3.98 19.86 -2.69
CA ASN A 68 -4.83 18.68 -2.94
C ASN A 68 -4.22 17.34 -2.52
N ALA A 69 -3.15 17.33 -1.72
CA ALA A 69 -2.62 16.10 -1.17
C ALA A 69 -3.57 15.50 -0.12
N ARG A 70 -3.68 14.18 -0.16
CA ARG A 70 -4.44 13.34 0.76
C ARG A 70 -3.85 13.48 2.17
N LYS A 71 -4.72 13.76 3.12
CA LYS A 71 -4.42 13.73 4.56
C LYS A 71 -5.23 12.65 5.25
N VAL A 72 -4.74 12.25 6.43
CA VAL A 72 -5.55 11.48 7.37
C VAL A 72 -6.72 12.34 7.83
N ASP A 73 -7.94 11.84 7.64
CA ASP A 73 -9.17 12.49 8.09
C ASP A 73 -9.25 12.45 9.63
N PRO A 74 -9.95 13.40 10.27
CA PRO A 74 -10.10 13.40 11.72
C PRO A 74 -10.78 12.13 12.25
N PHE A 75 -10.32 11.65 13.39
CA PHE A 75 -10.91 10.48 14.04
C PHE A 75 -10.67 10.50 15.55
N THR A 76 -11.43 9.69 16.29
CA THR A 76 -11.15 9.44 17.71
C THR A 76 -11.54 8.02 18.07
N PHE A 77 -10.57 7.27 18.57
CA PHE A 77 -10.72 5.86 18.93
C PHE A 77 -10.01 5.56 20.26
N LYS A 78 -10.05 4.29 20.68
CA LYS A 78 -9.38 3.81 21.88
C LYS A 78 -8.21 2.91 21.52
N ASN A 79 -7.09 3.02 22.24
CA ASN A 79 -5.99 2.06 22.14
C ASN A 79 -6.14 0.89 23.14
N GLN A 80 -5.20 -0.06 23.11
CA GLN A 80 -5.12 -1.19 24.04
C GLN A 80 -4.95 -0.80 25.53
N LEU A 81 -4.61 0.45 25.82
CA LEU A 81 -4.54 1.00 27.17
C LEU A 81 -5.82 1.77 27.57
N ASN A 82 -6.87 1.69 26.73
CA ASN A 82 -8.12 2.43 26.86
C ASN A 82 -7.97 3.97 26.81
N GLN A 83 -6.84 4.44 26.25
CA GLN A 83 -6.57 5.85 26.04
C GLN A 83 -7.17 6.30 24.69
N ASN A 84 -7.60 7.55 24.61
CA ASN A 84 -8.04 8.13 23.35
C ASN A 84 -6.83 8.30 22.41
N ILE A 85 -6.99 7.92 21.14
CA ILE A 85 -6.06 8.21 20.06
C ILE A 85 -6.85 8.87 18.92
N SER A 86 -6.25 9.91 18.32
CA SER A 86 -6.79 10.74 17.25
C SER A 86 -5.72 11.02 16.20
N GLU A 87 -6.09 11.67 15.09
CA GLU A 87 -5.14 12.14 14.08
C GLU A 87 -4.18 13.20 14.65
N SER A 88 -4.58 13.90 15.72
CA SER A 88 -3.70 14.87 16.37
C SER A 88 -2.48 14.21 17.02
N ASP A 89 -2.58 12.94 17.44
CA ASP A 89 -1.48 12.16 18.01
C ASP A 89 -0.44 11.73 16.95
N PHE A 90 -0.76 11.95 15.67
CA PHE A 90 0.11 11.68 14.52
C PHE A 90 0.95 12.89 14.17
N LYS A 91 0.54 14.10 14.56
CA LYS A 91 1.30 15.32 14.30
C LYS A 91 2.70 15.22 14.89
N ASP A 92 3.66 15.77 14.17
CA ASP A 92 5.09 15.75 14.51
C ASP A 92 5.74 14.35 14.55
N LYS A 93 5.00 13.30 14.20
CA LYS A 93 5.49 11.92 14.11
C LYS A 93 5.32 11.35 12.71
N VAL A 94 6.28 10.56 12.29
CA VAL A 94 6.10 9.65 11.15
C VAL A 94 5.27 8.48 11.64
N THR A 95 4.11 8.24 11.03
CA THR A 95 3.15 7.24 11.49
C THR A 95 2.96 6.15 10.45
N ILE A 96 3.19 4.90 10.86
CA ILE A 96 3.02 3.71 10.05
C ILE A 96 1.64 3.13 10.36
N VAL A 97 0.74 3.13 9.39
CA VAL A 97 -0.63 2.69 9.56
C VAL A 97 -0.85 1.31 8.94
N SER A 98 -1.60 0.46 9.64
CA SER A 98 -2.06 -0.83 9.14
C SER A 98 -3.48 -1.16 9.63
N PHE A 99 -4.16 -2.07 8.93
CA PHE A 99 -5.45 -2.61 9.34
C PHE A 99 -5.28 -4.10 9.64
N PHE A 100 -5.85 -4.58 10.75
CA PHE A 100 -5.65 -5.95 11.19
C PHE A 100 -6.88 -6.52 11.90
N PHE A 101 -6.85 -7.83 12.12
CA PHE A 101 -7.80 -8.54 12.97
C PHE A 101 -7.02 -9.44 13.93
N ALA A 102 -7.30 -9.36 15.23
CA ALA A 102 -6.53 -10.11 16.24
C ALA A 102 -6.64 -11.64 16.09
N LYS A 103 -7.81 -12.16 15.69
CA LYS A 103 -8.05 -13.62 15.55
C LYS A 103 -7.95 -14.13 14.11
N CYS A 104 -7.19 -13.45 13.25
CA CYS A 104 -7.03 -13.86 11.85
C CYS A 104 -6.08 -15.06 11.72
N HIS A 105 -6.51 -16.09 10.99
CA HIS A 105 -5.71 -17.28 10.67
C HIS A 105 -5.01 -17.20 9.30
N GLY A 106 -5.16 -16.09 8.57
CA GLY A 106 -4.63 -15.87 7.23
C GLY A 106 -3.30 -15.14 7.22
N LEU A 107 -3.28 -13.94 6.63
CA LEU A 107 -2.07 -13.16 6.35
C LEU A 107 -1.59 -12.30 7.53
N CYS A 108 -2.47 -11.95 8.47
CA CYS A 108 -2.15 -11.06 9.58
C CYS A 108 -0.96 -11.53 10.43
N PRO A 109 -0.73 -12.83 10.73
CA PRO A 109 0.47 -13.28 11.45
C PRO A 109 1.79 -12.83 10.80
N ASN A 110 1.86 -12.81 9.46
CA ASN A 110 3.04 -12.34 8.75
C ASN A 110 3.17 -10.81 8.82
N ILE A 111 2.08 -10.07 8.64
CA ILE A 111 2.07 -8.61 8.75
C ILE A 111 2.50 -8.18 10.16
N ILE A 112 1.96 -8.80 11.20
CA ILE A 112 2.34 -8.52 12.60
C ILE A 112 3.81 -8.86 12.84
N ARG A 113 4.32 -10.00 12.31
CA ARG A 113 5.75 -10.32 12.40
C ARG A 113 6.63 -9.23 11.75
N ASN A 114 6.24 -8.76 10.58
CA ASN A 114 6.95 -7.72 9.85
C ASN A 114 6.89 -6.37 10.59
N LEU A 115 5.75 -5.99 11.14
CA LEU A 115 5.61 -4.78 11.96
C LEU A 115 6.37 -4.89 13.30
N LYS A 116 6.55 -6.09 13.86
CA LYS A 116 7.45 -6.30 15.01
C LYS A 116 8.91 -6.03 14.64
N PHE A 117 9.34 -6.40 13.44
CA PHE A 117 10.66 -6.03 12.94
C PHE A 117 10.78 -4.50 12.80
N VAL A 118 9.75 -3.84 12.26
CA VAL A 118 9.70 -2.37 12.25
C VAL A 118 9.82 -1.80 13.67
N GLN A 119 9.06 -2.34 14.64
CA GLN A 119 9.13 -1.93 16.05
C GLN A 119 10.56 -2.02 16.61
N SER A 120 11.32 -3.08 16.32
CA SER A 120 12.71 -3.18 16.77
C SER A 120 13.60 -2.09 16.16
N GLU A 121 13.41 -1.78 14.88
CA GLU A 121 14.19 -0.76 14.17
C GLU A 121 13.87 0.67 14.64
N ILE A 122 12.62 0.95 15.03
CA ILE A 122 12.20 2.30 15.46
C ILE A 122 12.25 2.51 16.98
N SER A 123 12.59 1.49 17.76
CA SER A 123 12.54 1.51 19.24
C SER A 123 13.34 2.63 19.92
N LYS A 124 14.28 3.27 19.20
CA LYS A 124 15.07 4.41 19.69
C LYS A 124 14.55 5.78 19.22
N SER A 125 13.59 5.80 18.30
CA SER A 125 13.04 7.00 17.68
C SER A 125 11.76 7.43 18.35
N LYS A 126 11.77 8.58 19.03
CA LYS A 126 10.57 9.13 19.70
C LYS A 126 9.55 9.75 18.72
N ASN A 127 9.96 9.97 17.48
CA ASN A 127 9.17 10.64 16.44
C ASN A 127 8.60 9.67 15.39
N ILE A 128 8.60 8.36 15.68
CA ILE A 128 8.04 7.34 14.78
C ILE A 128 7.12 6.45 15.59
N GLN A 129 5.95 6.13 15.04
CA GLN A 129 4.99 5.23 15.69
C GLN A 129 4.30 4.32 14.67
N ILE A 130 3.71 3.25 15.18
CA ILE A 130 2.87 2.32 14.44
C ILE A 130 1.45 2.45 15.01
N VAL A 131 0.46 2.52 14.13
CA VAL A 131 -0.96 2.51 14.49
C VAL A 131 -1.65 1.43 13.67
N SER A 132 -2.14 0.40 14.34
CA SER A 132 -2.88 -0.69 13.72
C SER A 132 -4.34 -0.61 14.12
N TYR A 133 -5.23 -0.46 13.16
CA TYR A 133 -6.68 -0.40 13.38
C TYR A 133 -7.28 -1.81 13.33
N SER A 134 -7.98 -2.21 14.38
CA SER A 134 -8.77 -3.45 14.34
C SER A 134 -9.98 -3.28 13.44
N VAL A 135 -10.18 -4.19 12.50
CA VAL A 135 -11.38 -4.22 11.63
C VAL A 135 -12.52 -5.07 12.22
N THR A 136 -12.37 -5.53 13.46
CA THR A 136 -13.40 -6.28 14.20
C THR A 136 -13.57 -5.72 15.62
N PRO A 137 -13.89 -4.43 15.77
CA PRO A 137 -13.90 -3.78 17.08
C PRO A 137 -14.87 -4.40 18.09
N ASP A 138 -15.94 -5.05 17.61
CA ASP A 138 -16.92 -5.78 18.43
C ASP A 138 -16.28 -6.92 19.25
N LEU A 139 -15.19 -7.50 18.74
CA LEU A 139 -14.43 -8.58 19.38
C LEU A 139 -13.12 -8.06 20.00
N ASP A 140 -12.48 -7.11 19.32
CA ASP A 140 -11.18 -6.56 19.67
C ASP A 140 -11.35 -5.36 20.60
N THR A 141 -11.92 -5.61 21.79
CA THR A 141 -12.07 -4.60 22.84
C THR A 141 -10.69 -4.18 23.39
N PRO A 142 -10.57 -3.02 24.08
CA PRO A 142 -9.28 -2.60 24.64
C PRO A 142 -8.58 -3.66 25.53
N PRO A 143 -9.29 -4.40 26.42
CA PRO A 143 -8.69 -5.51 27.16
C PRO A 143 -8.18 -6.66 26.28
N GLU A 144 -8.94 -7.06 25.25
CA GLU A 144 -8.52 -8.11 24.31
C GLU A 144 -7.31 -7.68 23.49
N LEU A 145 -7.28 -6.42 23.04
CA LEU A 145 -6.12 -5.85 22.37
C LEU A 145 -4.90 -5.77 23.29
N LYS A 146 -5.09 -5.50 24.58
CA LYS A 146 -3.99 -5.51 25.56
C LYS A 146 -3.39 -6.90 25.69
N LYS A 147 -4.24 -7.92 25.86
CA LYS A 147 -3.82 -9.32 25.90
C LYS A 147 -3.08 -9.72 24.63
N PHE A 148 -3.63 -9.38 23.46
CA PHE A 148 -2.98 -9.60 22.18
C PHE A 148 -1.61 -8.91 22.10
N ALA A 149 -1.51 -7.66 22.55
CA ALA A 149 -0.25 -6.92 22.57
C ALA A 149 0.81 -7.62 23.44
N GLU A 150 0.42 -8.08 24.64
CA GLU A 150 1.30 -8.83 25.54
C GLU A 150 1.78 -10.14 24.92
N GLU A 151 0.86 -10.94 24.37
CA GLU A 151 1.17 -12.21 23.68
C GLU A 151 2.11 -12.03 22.48
N LYS A 152 1.96 -10.92 21.76
CA LYS A 152 2.78 -10.63 20.58
C LYS A 152 4.04 -9.82 20.90
N GLY A 153 4.23 -9.34 22.13
CA GLY A 153 5.35 -8.47 22.49
C GLY A 153 5.30 -7.11 21.76
N ILE A 154 4.10 -6.54 21.68
CA ILE A 154 3.84 -5.21 21.14
C ILE A 154 4.00 -4.18 22.27
N HIS A 155 4.85 -3.18 22.05
CA HIS A 155 5.15 -2.15 23.03
C HIS A 155 4.32 -0.89 22.77
N SER A 156 3.41 -0.57 23.70
CA SER A 156 2.49 0.57 23.60
C SER A 156 3.16 1.94 23.46
N ASN A 157 4.46 2.05 23.80
CA ASN A 157 5.22 3.29 23.63
C ASN A 157 5.43 3.69 22.17
N TYR A 158 5.42 2.70 21.26
CA TYR A 158 5.70 2.90 19.83
C TYR A 158 4.56 2.38 18.96
N TRP A 159 3.70 1.50 19.48
CA TRP A 159 2.69 0.82 18.69
C TRP A 159 1.33 0.84 19.39
N ASN A 160 0.39 1.60 18.82
CA ASN A 160 -1.00 1.63 19.24
C ASN A 160 -1.82 0.62 18.42
N LEU A 161 -2.53 -0.26 19.13
CA LEU A 161 -3.59 -1.09 18.58
C LEU A 161 -4.91 -0.40 18.88
N VAL A 162 -5.64 -0.02 17.85
CA VAL A 162 -6.78 0.90 17.94
C VAL A 162 -8.09 0.18 17.63
N THR A 163 -9.12 0.46 18.43
CA THR A 163 -10.49 -0.06 18.33
C THR A 163 -11.50 1.04 18.68
N GLY A 164 -12.78 0.84 18.37
CA GLY A 164 -13.81 1.87 18.53
C GLY A 164 -15.10 1.52 17.81
N ASP A 165 -15.85 2.53 17.40
CA ASP A 165 -17.08 2.31 16.65
C ASP A 165 -16.80 1.66 15.28
N ARG A 166 -17.57 0.62 14.93
CA ARG A 166 -17.38 -0.16 13.69
C ARG A 166 -17.57 0.70 12.45
N GLU A 167 -18.59 1.53 12.41
CA GLU A 167 -18.91 2.35 11.24
C GLU A 167 -17.81 3.39 11.02
N GLU A 168 -17.32 4.02 12.09
CA GLU A 168 -16.23 5.00 12.00
C GLU A 168 -14.89 4.34 11.61
N ILE A 169 -14.57 3.14 12.10
CA ILE A 169 -13.40 2.38 11.63
C ILE A 169 -13.52 2.04 10.15
N PHE A 170 -14.71 1.62 9.71
CA PHE A 170 -14.92 1.23 8.31
C PHE A 170 -14.86 2.45 7.40
N LYS A 171 -15.39 3.58 7.85
CA LYS A 171 -15.31 4.88 7.19
C LYS A 171 -13.87 5.36 7.05
N ILE A 172 -13.04 5.32 8.10
CA ILE A 172 -11.63 5.72 7.97
C ILE A 172 -10.87 4.74 7.05
N ALA A 173 -11.10 3.44 7.19
CA ALA A 173 -10.44 2.43 6.39
C ALA A 173 -10.73 2.59 4.89
N ARG A 174 -12.01 2.78 4.52
CA ARG A 174 -12.41 2.96 3.13
C ARG A 174 -12.14 4.36 2.64
N ASN A 175 -12.70 5.38 3.27
CA ASN A 175 -12.64 6.72 2.72
C ASN A 175 -11.22 7.27 2.81
N THR A 176 -10.58 7.20 3.98
CA THR A 176 -9.27 7.82 4.20
C THR A 176 -8.14 7.03 3.56
N PHE A 177 -8.07 5.73 3.87
CA PHE A 177 -6.93 4.86 3.51
C PHE A 177 -7.16 4.00 2.27
N GLN A 178 -8.40 3.88 1.78
CA GLN A 178 -8.74 3.01 0.65
C GLN A 178 -8.25 1.56 0.84
N ALA A 179 -8.29 1.11 2.10
CA ALA A 179 -7.72 -0.16 2.54
C ALA A 179 -8.66 -1.36 2.31
N ASP A 180 -9.86 -1.16 1.75
CA ASP A 180 -10.76 -2.26 1.42
C ASP A 180 -10.53 -2.73 -0.02
N THR A 181 -10.22 -4.01 -0.19
CA THR A 181 -10.09 -4.62 -1.50
C THR A 181 -11.48 -4.83 -2.11
N ASN A 182 -11.70 -4.26 -3.29
CA ASN A 182 -12.95 -4.36 -4.04
C ASN A 182 -13.25 -5.83 -4.38
N THR A 183 -14.13 -6.46 -3.61
CA THR A 183 -14.87 -7.63 -4.08
C THR A 183 -16.25 -7.14 -4.49
N THR A 184 -16.69 -7.51 -5.69
CA THR A 184 -18.03 -7.19 -6.20
C THR A 184 -19.13 -7.67 -5.26
N ASN A 185 -20.16 -6.85 -5.05
CA ASN A 185 -21.34 -7.09 -4.19
C ASN A 185 -21.08 -7.09 -2.67
N LYS A 186 -20.41 -6.06 -2.14
CA LYS A 186 -20.25 -5.87 -0.70
C LYS A 186 -21.31 -4.95 -0.07
N ASP A 187 -21.85 -5.36 1.08
CA ASP A 187 -22.51 -4.47 2.03
C ASP A 187 -21.42 -3.72 2.80
N ALA A 188 -21.30 -2.42 2.53
CA ALA A 188 -20.29 -1.56 3.15
C ALA A 188 -20.35 -1.57 4.69
N THR A 189 -21.46 -1.95 5.33
CA THR A 189 -21.53 -1.99 6.80
C THR A 189 -21.07 -3.33 7.37
N LYS A 190 -21.20 -4.41 6.59
CA LYS A 190 -20.99 -5.79 7.07
C LYS A 190 -19.68 -6.40 6.63
N ASP A 191 -19.23 -6.08 5.42
CA ASP A 191 -18.07 -6.76 4.87
C ASP A 191 -16.75 -6.24 5.45
N PHE A 192 -15.91 -7.19 5.83
CA PHE A 192 -14.64 -6.91 6.48
C PHE A 192 -13.68 -6.21 5.54
N VAL A 193 -13.01 -5.18 6.07
CA VAL A 193 -11.85 -4.58 5.45
C VAL A 193 -10.71 -5.60 5.51
N HIS A 194 -10.27 -6.09 4.36
CA HIS A 194 -9.08 -6.94 4.25
C HIS A 194 -8.02 -6.22 3.44
N SER A 195 -6.94 -5.84 4.12
CA SER A 195 -5.81 -5.13 3.53
C SER A 195 -4.49 -5.79 3.88
N GLU A 196 -3.63 -5.94 2.89
CA GLU A 196 -2.20 -6.17 3.10
C GLU A 196 -1.42 -4.85 3.12
N GLN A 197 -2.07 -3.71 2.90
CA GLN A 197 -1.39 -2.43 2.74
C GLN A 197 -0.95 -1.85 4.08
N ILE A 198 0.26 -1.31 4.08
CA ILE A 198 0.80 -0.46 5.14
C ILE A 198 0.99 0.93 4.54
N PHE A 199 0.57 1.96 5.26
CA PHE A 199 0.66 3.34 4.83
C PHE A 199 1.70 4.09 5.65
N LEU A 200 2.53 4.88 4.98
CA LEU A 200 3.48 5.79 5.63
C LEU A 200 2.88 7.19 5.61
N ILE A 201 2.64 7.72 6.79
CA ILE A 201 2.09 9.06 7.01
C ILE A 201 3.17 9.95 7.62
N ASP A 202 3.28 11.17 7.11
CA ASP A 202 4.25 12.14 7.61
C ASP A 202 3.73 13.01 8.77
N LYS A 203 4.59 13.91 9.24
CA LYS A 203 4.34 14.75 10.42
C LYS A 203 3.19 15.74 10.24
N ASP A 204 2.82 16.02 8.99
CA ASP A 204 1.78 16.95 8.58
C ASP A 204 0.48 16.23 8.16
N LEU A 205 0.42 14.92 8.44
CA LEU A 205 -0.66 13.98 8.16
C LEU A 205 -0.80 13.56 6.70
N TYR A 206 0.18 13.87 5.85
CA TYR A 206 0.13 13.46 4.44
C TYR A 206 0.56 12.01 4.25
N PHE A 207 -0.07 11.36 3.29
CA PHE A 207 0.37 10.06 2.79
C PHE A 207 1.66 10.25 2.01
N ARG A 208 2.69 9.44 2.31
CA ARG A 208 4.02 9.46 1.67
C ARG A 208 4.51 8.11 1.16
N GLY A 209 3.76 7.04 1.42
CA GLY A 209 4.07 5.72 0.85
C GLY A 209 2.99 4.68 1.13
N ILE A 210 2.91 3.68 0.25
CA ILE A 210 2.01 2.52 0.37
C ILE A 210 2.85 1.28 0.10
N TYR A 211 2.80 0.32 1.02
CA TYR A 211 3.67 -0.85 1.03
C TYR A 211 2.85 -2.12 1.25
N ASN A 212 3.35 -3.25 0.78
CA ASN A 212 2.74 -4.55 1.09
C ASN A 212 3.32 -5.09 2.40
N GLY A 213 2.53 -5.10 3.46
CA GLY A 213 2.91 -5.57 4.79
C GLY A 213 3.17 -7.07 4.89
N ASN A 214 2.74 -7.86 3.92
CA ASN A 214 3.00 -9.30 3.84
C ASN A 214 4.34 -9.61 3.14
N ARG A 215 5.03 -8.61 2.57
CA ARG A 215 6.32 -8.76 1.87
C ARG A 215 7.45 -8.08 2.64
N SER A 216 8.40 -8.85 3.16
CA SER A 216 9.52 -8.31 3.93
C SER A 216 10.42 -7.34 3.15
N GLU A 217 10.57 -7.52 1.82
CA GLU A 217 11.29 -6.55 0.99
C GLU A 217 10.58 -5.19 0.93
N SER A 218 9.24 -5.19 0.87
CA SER A 218 8.45 -3.95 0.90
C SER A 218 8.61 -3.22 2.25
N ILE A 219 8.79 -3.95 3.34
CA ILE A 219 9.06 -3.38 4.68
C ILE A 219 10.46 -2.75 4.73
N LYS A 220 11.47 -3.40 4.14
CA LYS A 220 12.81 -2.83 4.05
C LYS A 220 12.81 -1.54 3.22
N THR A 221 12.07 -1.51 2.11
CA THR A 221 11.87 -0.28 1.32
C THR A 221 11.22 0.81 2.17
N MET A 222 10.13 0.51 2.88
CA MET A 222 9.50 1.48 3.79
C MET A 222 10.48 2.04 4.83
N LEU A 223 11.31 1.20 5.45
CA LEU A 223 12.32 1.63 6.40
C LEU A 223 13.41 2.52 5.76
N ALA A 224 13.76 2.28 4.50
CA ALA A 224 14.65 3.15 3.74
C ALA A 224 13.99 4.50 3.43
N ASP A 225 12.72 4.49 3.03
CA ASP A 225 11.93 5.67 2.73
C ASP A 225 11.72 6.55 3.97
N ILE A 226 11.51 5.96 5.15
CA ILE A 226 11.47 6.67 6.43
C ILE A 226 12.77 7.46 6.67
N LYS A 227 13.93 6.94 6.23
CA LYS A 227 15.21 7.68 6.33
C LYS A 227 15.30 8.84 5.34
N ILE A 228 14.64 8.74 4.18
CA ILE A 228 14.52 9.83 3.20
C ILE A 228 13.58 10.90 3.78
N LEU A 229 12.39 10.50 4.23
CA LEU A 229 11.39 11.38 4.82
C LEU A 229 11.95 12.17 6.01
N ASN A 230 12.69 11.52 6.90
CA ASN A 230 13.32 12.21 8.03
C ASN A 230 14.37 13.25 7.58
N ARG A 231 15.08 13.02 6.46
CA ARG A 231 16.04 14.00 5.90
C ARG A 231 15.34 15.21 5.32
N GLU A 232 14.19 15.05 4.67
CA GLU A 232 13.39 16.18 4.17
C GLU A 232 13.05 17.17 5.28
N TYR A 233 12.68 16.68 6.47
CA TYR A 233 12.37 17.51 7.63
C TYR A 233 13.58 18.16 8.31
N VAL A 234 14.79 17.63 8.10
CA VAL A 234 16.02 18.26 8.61
C VAL A 234 16.44 19.40 7.67
N VAL A 235 16.28 19.22 6.36
CA VAL A 235 16.66 20.22 5.35
C VAL A 235 15.65 21.38 5.25
N ALA A 236 14.39 21.14 5.59
CA ALA A 236 13.33 22.17 5.56
C ALA A 236 13.36 23.16 6.74
N LYS A 237 14.29 23.01 7.70
CA LYS A 237 14.52 23.94 8.82
C LYS A 237 15.73 24.81 8.58
#